data_AF-A0A924J4Y8-F1
#
_entry.id   AF-A0A924J4Y8-F1
#
_cell.length_a   1.000
_cell.length_b   1.000
_cell.length_c   1.000
_cell.angle_alpha   90.00
_cell.angle_beta   90.00
_cell.angle_gamma   90.00
#
_symmetry.space_group_name_H-M   'P 1'
#
loop_
_entity.id
_entity.type
_entity.pdbx_description
1 polymer ?
#
loop_
_entity_poly.entity_id
_entity_poly.type
_entity_poly.pdbx_seq_one_letter_code
_entity_poly.pdbx_strand_id
1 'polypeptide(L)'
;MHFHSPRADVLAMFLLLVVIIAGPLLAGRLKIPGIIGLITGGWLIGGPHGLQLLPNHGDAVLGSLGAIGLLYLMFGAGLELDLDVLSTTRRAAVTFGLTSFLLPQILGAGVSLAVRDAGFAGNRLVATTAGRDGHA
;
A
#
# COMPACT_ATOMS: atom_id res chain seq x y z
N MET A 1 5.74 28.98 -2.78
CA MET A 1 7.02 28.24 -2.74
C MET A 1 7.10 27.54 -1.40
N HIS A 2 6.82 26.23 -1.34
CA HIS A 2 6.99 25.45 -0.11
C HIS A 2 8.50 25.27 0.13
N PHE A 3 9.03 25.99 1.12
CA PHE A 3 10.40 25.79 1.59
C PHE A 3 10.50 24.39 2.20
N HIS A 4 10.96 23.41 1.42
CA HIS A 4 11.48 22.17 1.96
C HIS A 4 12.69 22.52 2.80
N SER A 5 12.60 22.31 4.11
CA SER A 5 13.75 22.48 4.99
C SER A 5 14.65 21.26 4.78
N PRO A 6 15.88 21.41 4.26
CA PRO A 6 16.73 20.27 3.89
C PRO A 6 16.99 19.29 5.05
N ARG A 7 16.87 19.77 6.30
CA ARG A 7 17.02 18.94 7.51
C ARG A 7 15.87 17.95 7.71
N ALA A 8 14.64 18.33 7.36
CA ALA A 8 13.46 17.50 7.54
C ALA A 8 13.47 16.31 6.55
N ASP A 9 13.90 16.55 5.32
CA ASP A 9 14.00 15.52 4.28
C ASP A 9 15.11 14.50 4.59
N VAL A 10 16.22 14.97 5.14
CA VAL A 10 17.31 14.10 5.60
C VAL A 10 16.86 13.23 6.78
N LEU A 11 16.13 13.80 7.74
CA LEU A 11 15.56 13.04 8.86
C LEU A 11 14.58 11.99 8.36
N ALA A 12 13.73 12.33 7.38
CA ALA A 12 12.80 11.40 6.76
C ALA A 12 13.50 10.21 6.11
N MET A 13 14.55 10.50 5.32
CA MET A 13 15.33 9.46 4.67
C MET A 13 16.06 8.57 5.69
N PHE A 14 16.59 9.16 6.77
CA PHE A 14 17.21 8.41 7.86
C PHE A 14 16.21 7.47 8.55
N LEU A 15 15.02 7.96 8.93
CA LEU A 15 13.99 7.11 9.54
C LEU A 15 13.54 6.00 8.58
N LEU A 16 13.39 6.31 7.28
CA LEU A 16 13.01 5.31 6.29
C LEU A 16 14.06 4.21 6.16
N LEU A 17 15.35 4.56 6.15
CA LEU A 17 16.45 3.58 6.15
C LEU A 17 16.41 2.72 7.42
N VAL A 18 16.17 3.32 8.58
CA VAL A 18 16.00 2.58 9.84
C VAL A 18 14.84 1.60 9.74
N VAL A 19 13.70 1.96 9.16
CA VAL A 19 12.57 1.04 8.96
C VAL A 19 12.91 -0.10 8.00
N ILE A 20 13.54 0.23 6.86
CA ILE A 20 13.86 -0.78 5.83
C ILE A 20 14.85 -1.82 6.36
N ILE A 21 15.78 -1.42 7.24
CA ILE A 21 16.72 -2.34 7.87
C ILE A 21 16.07 -3.02 9.09
N ALA A 22 15.57 -2.25 10.05
CA ALA A 22 15.08 -2.79 11.32
C ALA A 22 13.80 -3.61 11.16
N GLY A 23 12.89 -3.20 10.29
CA GLY A 23 11.60 -3.85 10.04
C GLY A 23 11.72 -5.35 9.74
N PRO A 24 12.40 -5.76 8.65
CA PRO A 24 12.57 -7.18 8.33
C PRO A 24 13.44 -7.92 9.36
N LEU A 25 14.44 -7.26 9.98
CA LEU A 25 15.26 -7.87 11.03
C LEU A 25 14.44 -8.21 12.29
N LEU A 26 13.56 -7.31 12.73
CA LEU A 26 12.65 -7.55 13.86
C LEU A 26 11.57 -8.57 13.50
N ALA A 27 11.00 -8.47 12.29
CA ALA A 27 10.03 -9.44 11.79
C ALA A 27 10.62 -10.86 11.74
N GLY A 28 11.87 -10.99 11.29
CA GLY A 28 12.59 -12.26 11.28
C GLY A 28 12.80 -12.86 12.66
N ARG A 29 13.07 -12.03 13.68
CA ARG A 29 13.15 -12.48 15.09
C ARG A 29 11.83 -13.06 15.61
N LEU A 30 10.71 -12.53 15.13
CA LEU A 30 9.36 -12.97 15.46
C LEU A 30 8.84 -14.10 14.56
N LYS A 31 9.65 -14.58 13.59
CA LYS A 31 9.28 -15.59 12.58
C LYS A 31 8.10 -15.19 11.71
N ILE A 32 7.89 -13.89 11.49
CA ILE A 32 6.87 -13.36 10.59
C ILE A 32 7.52 -12.83 9.29
N PRO A 33 6.77 -12.78 8.16
CA PRO A 33 7.31 -12.27 6.91
C PRO A 33 7.83 -10.84 7.05
N GLY A 34 9.01 -10.55 6.49
CA GLY A 34 9.68 -9.25 6.61
C GLY A 34 8.82 -8.06 6.13
N ILE A 35 7.96 -8.28 5.14
CA ILE A 35 7.02 -7.27 4.62
C ILE A 35 6.07 -6.75 5.71
N ILE A 36 5.66 -7.61 6.66
CA ILE A 36 4.81 -7.18 7.78
C ILE A 36 5.57 -6.16 8.63
N GLY A 37 6.85 -6.42 8.92
CA GLY A 37 7.71 -5.49 9.66
C GLY A 37 7.88 -4.14 8.95
N LEU A 38 8.00 -4.15 7.63
CA LEU A 38 8.07 -2.93 6.81
C LEU A 38 6.77 -2.13 6.87
N ILE A 39 5.61 -2.78 6.69
CA ILE A 39 4.29 -2.13 6.75
C ILE A 39 4.04 -1.54 8.14
N THR A 40 4.30 -2.32 9.20
CA THR A 40 4.10 -1.85 10.57
C THR A 40 5.07 -0.73 10.94
N GLY A 41 6.32 -0.78 10.46
CA GLY A 41 7.30 0.27 10.70
C GLY A 41 6.93 1.58 10.01
N GLY A 42 6.44 1.50 8.76
CA GLY A 42 5.91 2.66 8.03
C GLY A 42 4.69 3.26 8.73
N TRP A 43 3.74 2.42 9.17
CA TRP A 43 2.58 2.86 9.93
C TRP A 43 2.95 3.51 11.27
N LEU A 44 3.92 2.94 11.99
CA LEU A 44 4.37 3.45 13.28
C LEU A 44 5.01 4.84 13.18
N ILE A 45 5.70 5.15 12.07
CA ILE A 45 6.43 6.41 11.90
C ILE A 45 5.61 7.48 11.17
N GLY A 46 4.85 7.09 10.15
CA GLY A 46 4.11 8.00 9.26
C GLY A 46 2.58 7.97 9.40
N GLY A 47 2.02 7.05 10.20
CA GLY A 47 0.57 6.92 10.36
C GLY A 47 -0.05 8.04 11.21
N PRO A 48 -1.33 8.41 10.97
CA PRO A 48 -2.06 9.42 11.76
C PRO A 48 -2.15 9.08 13.26
N HIS A 49 -2.11 7.79 13.58
CA HIS A 49 -2.14 7.26 14.95
C HIS A 49 -0.79 6.67 15.40
N GLY A 50 0.26 6.83 14.58
CA GLY A 50 1.62 6.45 14.94
C GLY A 50 2.32 7.53 15.75
N LEU A 51 3.64 7.52 15.71
CA LEU A 51 4.53 8.50 16.33
C LEU A 51 4.50 9.88 15.63
N GLN A 52 3.84 10.00 14.47
CA GLN A 52 3.67 11.24 13.70
C GLN A 52 4.99 12.00 13.49
N LEU A 53 6.08 11.27 13.25
CA LEU A 53 7.43 11.85 13.14
C LEU A 53 7.67 12.53 11.78
N LEU A 54 6.73 12.36 10.86
CA LEU A 54 6.86 12.77 9.47
C LEU A 54 5.63 13.52 8.91
N PRO A 55 5.17 14.60 9.56
CA PRO A 55 4.04 15.36 9.06
C PRO A 55 4.43 16.05 7.74
N ASN A 56 3.88 15.56 6.63
CA ASN A 56 3.87 16.20 5.30
C ASN A 56 5.21 16.25 4.51
N HIS A 57 6.25 15.53 4.95
CA HIS A 57 7.57 15.49 4.26
C HIS A 57 7.99 14.10 3.78
N GLY A 58 7.28 13.05 4.20
CA GLY A 58 7.58 11.68 3.78
C GLY A 58 7.19 11.36 2.35
N ASP A 59 6.12 12.00 1.85
CA ASP A 59 5.43 11.56 0.64
C ASP A 59 6.28 11.68 -0.62
N ALA A 60 7.09 12.74 -0.74
CA ALA A 60 7.97 12.95 -1.88
C ALA A 60 9.11 11.93 -1.90
N VAL A 61 9.76 11.72 -0.76
CA VAL A 61 10.87 10.76 -0.61
C VAL A 61 10.38 9.33 -0.81
N LEU A 62 9.25 8.97 -0.21
CA LEU A 62 8.64 7.64 -0.30
C LEU A 62 8.16 7.35 -1.73
N GLY A 63 7.62 8.35 -2.43
CA GLY A 63 7.19 8.22 -3.83
C GLY A 63 8.35 7.95 -4.78
N SER A 64 9.44 8.72 -4.72
CA SER A 64 10.59 8.54 -5.61
C SER A 64 11.39 7.29 -5.28
N LEU A 65 11.75 7.08 -4.01
CA LEU A 65 12.54 5.90 -3.61
C LEU A 65 11.73 4.61 -3.74
N GLY A 66 10.44 4.64 -3.42
CA GLY A 66 9.53 3.51 -3.57
C GLY A 66 9.37 3.09 -5.03
N ALA A 67 9.25 4.06 -5.95
CA ALA A 67 9.20 3.76 -7.39
C ALA A 67 10.51 3.14 -7.89
N ILE A 68 11.68 3.69 -7.49
CA ILE A 68 12.98 3.12 -7.85
C ILE A 68 13.12 1.70 -7.28
N GLY A 69 12.75 1.49 -6.02
CA GLY A 69 12.78 0.18 -5.38
C GLY A 69 11.85 -0.83 -6.07
N LEU A 70 10.63 -0.43 -6.43
CA LEU A 70 9.70 -1.27 -7.19
C LEU A 70 10.26 -1.63 -8.56
N LEU A 71 10.77 -0.65 -9.31
CA LEU A 71 11.39 -0.90 -10.61
C LEU A 71 12.59 -1.85 -10.50
N TYR A 72 13.41 -1.70 -9.46
CA TYR A 72 14.52 -2.61 -9.18
C TYR A 72 14.02 -4.03 -8.91
N LEU A 73 12.97 -4.22 -8.12
CA LEU A 73 12.39 -5.54 -7.85
C LEU A 73 11.78 -6.16 -9.11
N MET A 74 11.07 -5.38 -9.93
CA MET A 74 10.50 -5.86 -11.19
C MET A 74 11.59 -6.22 -12.21
N PHE A 75 12.65 -5.43 -12.25
CA PHE A 75 13.83 -5.73 -13.08
C PHE A 75 14.52 -7.01 -12.60
N GLY A 76 14.75 -7.15 -11.29
CA GLY A 76 15.32 -8.35 -10.69
C GLY A 76 14.49 -9.61 -10.99
N ALA A 77 13.17 -9.53 -10.81
CA ALA A 77 12.27 -10.62 -11.16
C ALA A 77 12.30 -10.94 -12.67
N GLY A 78 12.48 -9.94 -13.52
CA GLY A 78 12.66 -10.12 -14.96
C GLY A 78 13.99 -10.77 -15.36
N LEU A 79 15.06 -10.55 -14.57
CA LEU A 79 16.36 -11.21 -14.77
C LEU A 79 16.37 -12.67 -14.31
N GLU A 80 15.58 -13.00 -13.29
CA GLU A 80 15.43 -14.38 -12.78
C GLU A 80 14.49 -15.24 -13.67
N LEU A 81 13.73 -14.60 -14.55
CA LEU A 81 12.78 -15.25 -15.45
C LEU A 81 13.48 -16.02 -16.58
N ASP A 82 13.19 -17.32 -16.67
CA ASP A 82 13.63 -18.18 -17.77
C ASP A 82 12.74 -17.98 -19.02
N LEU A 83 13.33 -17.40 -20.08
CA LEU A 83 12.64 -17.11 -21.33
C LEU A 83 12.38 -18.37 -22.18
N ASP A 84 13.16 -19.43 -22.03
CA ASP A 84 12.98 -20.68 -22.78
C ASP A 84 11.78 -21.46 -22.24
N VAL A 85 11.66 -21.52 -20.91
CA VAL A 85 10.47 -22.08 -20.24
C VAL A 85 9.24 -21.23 -20.54
N LEU A 86 9.35 -19.90 -20.44
CA LEU A 86 8.24 -18.99 -20.73
C LEU A 86 7.82 -19.06 -22.20
N SER A 87 8.74 -19.21 -23.15
CA SER A 87 8.38 -19.31 -24.57
C SER A 87 7.63 -20.62 -24.88
N THR A 88 8.05 -21.73 -24.25
CA THR A 88 7.40 -23.04 -24.39
C THR A 88 6.01 -23.06 -23.75
N THR A 89 5.83 -22.40 -22.61
CA THR A 89 4.55 -22.32 -21.88
C THR A 89 3.82 -20.98 -22.02
N ARG A 90 4.16 -20.19 -23.06
CA ARG A 90 3.70 -18.80 -23.21
C ARG A 90 2.20 -18.63 -23.09
N ARG A 91 1.43 -19.51 -23.75
CA ARG A 91 -0.03 -19.44 -23.74
C ARG A 91 -0.57 -19.64 -22.33
N ALA A 92 -0.08 -20.64 -21.61
CA ALA A 92 -0.49 -20.93 -20.24
C ALA A 92 -0.10 -19.78 -19.30
N ALA A 93 1.14 -19.28 -19.40
CA ALA A 93 1.63 -18.17 -18.59
C ALA A 93 0.82 -16.88 -18.81
N VAL A 94 0.52 -16.52 -20.06
CA VAL A 94 -0.30 -15.35 -20.39
C VAL A 94 -1.73 -15.52 -19.89
N THR A 95 -2.36 -16.68 -20.12
CA THR A 95 -3.72 -16.91 -19.62
C THR A 95 -3.78 -16.89 -18.10
N PHE A 96 -2.82 -17.52 -17.41
CA PHE A 96 -2.76 -17.52 -15.96
C PHE A 96 -2.54 -16.11 -15.41
N GLY A 97 -1.60 -15.34 -15.97
CA GLY A 97 -1.33 -13.96 -15.58
C GLY A 97 -2.54 -13.05 -15.79
N LEU A 98 -3.17 -13.12 -16.95
CA LEU A 98 -4.37 -12.31 -17.24
C LEU A 98 -5.55 -12.69 -16.35
N THR A 99 -5.81 -13.98 -16.14
CA THR A 99 -6.92 -14.42 -15.28
C THR A 99 -6.67 -14.08 -13.81
N SER A 100 -5.47 -14.33 -13.29
CA SER A 100 -5.13 -14.02 -11.88
C SER A 100 -5.09 -12.52 -11.58
N PHE A 101 -4.86 -11.67 -12.58
CA PHE A 101 -4.92 -10.22 -12.43
C PHE A 101 -6.34 -9.66 -12.66
N LEU A 102 -6.97 -9.98 -13.79
CA LEU A 102 -8.25 -9.38 -14.17
C LEU A 102 -9.42 -9.87 -13.34
N LEU A 103 -9.42 -11.14 -12.92
CA LEU A 103 -10.55 -11.70 -12.17
C LEU A 103 -10.70 -11.01 -10.80
N PRO A 104 -9.65 -10.91 -9.94
CA PRO A 104 -9.74 -10.13 -8.71
C PRO A 104 -9.99 -8.65 -8.96
N GLN A 105 -9.42 -8.06 -10.03
CA GLN A 105 -9.61 -6.65 -10.35
C GLN A 105 -11.07 -6.32 -10.69
N ILE A 106 -11.72 -7.13 -11.52
CA ILE A 106 -13.13 -6.95 -11.90
C ILE A 106 -14.04 -7.22 -10.71
N LEU A 107 -13.79 -8.30 -9.96
CA LEU A 107 -14.59 -8.61 -8.77
C LEU A 107 -14.46 -7.52 -7.71
N GLY A 108 -13.24 -7.06 -7.41
CA GLY A 108 -13.00 -5.99 -6.45
C GLY A 108 -13.65 -4.67 -6.86
N ALA A 109 -13.56 -4.31 -8.15
CA ALA A 109 -14.25 -3.14 -8.69
C ALA A 109 -15.77 -3.28 -8.61
N GLY A 110 -16.32 -4.45 -8.96
CA GLY A 110 -17.75 -4.72 -8.89
C GLY A 110 -18.31 -4.68 -7.46
N VAL A 111 -17.60 -5.30 -6.50
CA VAL A 111 -17.95 -5.24 -5.07
C VAL A 111 -17.91 -3.80 -4.56
N SER A 112 -16.88 -3.03 -4.93
CA SER A 112 -16.74 -1.62 -4.54
C SER A 112 -17.92 -0.76 -5.02
N LEU A 113 -18.39 -0.98 -6.27
CA LEU A 113 -19.57 -0.29 -6.79
C LEU A 113 -20.85 -0.72 -6.07
N ALA A 114 -21.07 -2.02 -5.87
CA ALA A 114 -22.25 -2.52 -5.17
C ALA A 114 -22.35 -2.02 -3.71
N VAL A 115 -21.22 -1.98 -3.00
CA VAL A 115 -21.16 -1.45 -1.62
C VAL A 115 -21.38 0.07 -1.60
N ARG A 116 -20.88 0.81 -2.58
CA ARG A 116 -21.16 2.26 -2.70
C ARG A 116 -22.66 2.52 -2.84
N ASP A 117 -23.36 1.78 -3.69
CA ASP A 117 -24.81 1.93 -3.89
C ASP A 117 -25.60 1.55 -2.62
N ALA A 118 -25.18 0.50 -1.91
CA ALA A 118 -25.78 0.11 -0.62
C ALA A 118 -25.53 1.16 0.49
N GLY A 119 -24.36 1.82 0.48
CA GLY A 119 -24.02 2.90 1.40
C GLY A 119 -24.91 4.15 1.22
N PHE A 120 -25.30 4.48 -0.02
CA PHE A 120 -26.25 5.57 -0.29
C PHE A 120 -27.67 5.28 0.22
N ALA A 121 -28.11 4.01 0.20
CA ALA A 121 -29.40 3.62 0.77
C ALA A 121 -29.37 3.61 2.31
N GLY A 122 -28.28 3.10 2.92
CA GLY A 122 -28.12 3.04 4.38
C GLY A 122 -28.05 4.42 5.05
N ASN A 123 -27.33 5.38 4.44
CA ASN A 123 -27.20 6.72 5.01
C ASN A 123 -28.52 7.52 4.97
N ARG A 124 -29.43 7.18 4.04
CA ARG A 124 -30.77 7.80 3.96
C ARG A 124 -31.71 7.30 5.05
N LEU A 125 -31.61 6.03 5.44
CA LEU A 125 -32.44 5.43 6.50
C LEU A 125 -32.01 5.87 7.91
N VAL A 126 -30.71 6.06 8.14
CA VAL A 126 -30.19 6.60 9.40
C VAL A 126 -30.58 8.08 9.54
N ALA A 127 -30.56 8.85 8.45
CA ALA A 127 -31.00 10.25 8.44
C ALA A 127 -32.50 10.41 8.75
N THR A 128 -33.37 9.45 8.37
CA THR A 128 -34.81 9.54 8.72
C THR A 128 -35.10 9.13 10.15
N THR A 129 -34.22 8.34 10.79
CA THR A 129 -34.42 7.84 12.15
C THR A 129 -33.89 8.82 13.20
N ALA A 130 -32.85 9.59 12.90
CA ALA A 130 -32.27 10.60 13.80
C ALA A 130 -33.07 11.92 13.92
N GLY A 131 -34.20 12.06 13.21
CA GLY A 131 -34.99 13.29 13.15
C GLY A 131 -36.21 13.37 14.06
N ARG A 132 -36.41 12.44 15.01
CA ARG A 132 -37.68 12.32 15.77
C ARG A 132 -37.57 12.47 17.30
N ASP A 133 -36.47 12.97 17.86
CA ASP A 133 -36.30 13.10 19.33
C ASP A 133 -35.95 14.54 19.78
N GLY A 134 -36.56 15.56 19.16
CA GLY A 134 -36.26 16.98 19.41
C GLY A 134 -37.38 17.82 20.04
N HIS A 135 -38.41 17.21 20.63
CA HIS A 135 -39.46 17.93 21.35
C HIS A 135 -39.91 17.19 22.61
N ALA A 136 -39.34 17.58 23.75
CA ALA A 136 -39.99 17.65 25.06
C ALA A 136 -39.16 18.58 25.96
#